data_AF-A0A6N8VW03-F1
#
_entry.id   AF-A0A6N8VW03-F1
#
_cell.length_a   1.000
_cell.length_b   1.000
_cell.length_c   1.000
_cell.angle_alpha   90.00
_cell.angle_beta   90.00
_cell.angle_gamma   90.00
#
_symmetry.space_group_name_H-M   'P 1'
#
loop_
_entity.id
_entity.type
_entity.pdbx_description
1 polymer ?
#
loop_
_entity_poly.entity_id
_entity_poly.type
_entity_poly.pdbx_seq_one_letter_code
_entity_poly.pdbx_strand_id
1 'polypeptide(L)'
;MTTTLSSISTTPLPWPNQRELPETTRPLPAGTTVISADSHWLETGEFIDRMPAKYRDRAPRGVFNERGFHMEIDGETTDNPAMPSEMIEGRSGMWDAGIRVEEISREGVDQEILFPQRMLGVIRNKDFDYIQACMDAYNEMLA
;
A
#
# COMPACT_ATOMS: atom_id res chain seq x y z
N MET A 1 0.02 -40.61 -22.57
CA MET A 1 0.78 -39.50 -21.96
C MET A 1 0.16 -39.24 -20.60
N THR A 2 0.87 -39.57 -19.53
CA THR A 2 0.38 -39.45 -18.15
C THR A 2 0.84 -38.11 -17.62
N THR A 3 -0.07 -37.15 -17.49
CA THR A 3 0.23 -35.86 -16.89
C THR A 3 0.42 -36.08 -15.40
N THR A 4 1.67 -36.03 -14.93
CA THR A 4 1.97 -35.98 -13.50
C THR A 4 1.48 -34.64 -12.95
N LEU A 5 0.43 -34.67 -12.14
CA LEU A 5 0.06 -33.53 -11.30
C LEU A 5 1.26 -33.23 -10.40
N SER A 6 1.83 -32.04 -10.55
CA SER A 6 2.88 -31.55 -9.65
C SER A 6 2.35 -31.58 -8.21
N SER A 7 3.16 -32.06 -7.27
CA SER A 7 2.80 -32.14 -5.86
C SER A 7 2.53 -30.73 -5.32
N ILE A 8 1.38 -30.53 -4.69
CA ILE A 8 1.03 -29.29 -3.99
C ILE A 8 2.05 -29.08 -2.86
N SER A 9 2.69 -27.91 -2.83
CA SER A 9 3.59 -27.52 -1.74
C SER A 9 2.80 -27.41 -0.43
N THR A 10 3.33 -28.01 0.65
CA THR A 10 2.76 -27.95 1.99
C THR A 10 3.42 -26.88 2.87
N THR A 11 4.42 -26.16 2.35
CA THR A 11 5.06 -25.05 3.06
C THR A 11 4.09 -23.87 3.13
N PRO A 12 3.80 -23.33 4.33
CA PRO A 12 2.96 -22.15 4.47
C PRO A 12 3.54 -20.98 3.69
N LEU A 13 2.68 -20.21 3.01
CA LEU A 13 3.10 -18.97 2.38
C LEU A 13 3.47 -17.96 3.48
N PRO A 14 4.64 -17.32 3.41
CA PRO A 14 4.99 -16.27 4.36
C PRO A 14 4.04 -15.08 4.24
N TRP A 15 3.89 -14.33 5.33
CA TRP A 15 3.18 -13.06 5.35
C TRP A 15 3.77 -12.10 4.31
N PRO A 16 2.97 -11.20 3.71
CA PRO A 16 3.47 -10.34 2.64
C PRO A 16 4.74 -9.55 3.00
N ASN A 17 4.84 -9.03 4.23
CA ASN A 17 6.02 -8.35 4.75
C ASN A 17 7.27 -9.24 4.92
N GLN A 18 7.10 -10.57 4.89
CA GLN A 18 8.15 -11.59 5.00
C GLN A 18 8.48 -12.27 3.67
N ARG A 19 7.78 -11.94 2.57
CA ARG A 19 8.03 -12.53 1.26
C ARG A 19 9.36 -12.05 0.70
N GLU A 20 10.13 -12.96 0.12
CA GLU A 20 11.29 -12.60 -0.70
C GLU A 20 10.84 -12.24 -2.12
N LEU A 21 11.46 -11.19 -2.69
CA LEU A 21 11.18 -10.81 -4.07
C LEU A 21 11.72 -11.90 -5.02
N PRO A 22 10.88 -12.46 -5.89
CA PRO A 22 11.31 -13.51 -6.82
C PRO A 22 12.26 -12.92 -7.86
N GLU A 23 13.13 -13.76 -8.42
CA GLU A 23 13.82 -13.40 -9.65
C GLU A 23 12.82 -13.42 -10.82
N THR A 24 12.92 -12.47 -11.74
CA THR A 24 12.17 -12.49 -12.99
C THR A 24 12.66 -13.63 -13.87
N THR A 25 12.02 -14.79 -13.75
CA THR A 25 12.48 -16.04 -14.38
C THR A 25 12.17 -16.17 -15.87
N ARG A 26 11.34 -15.27 -16.43
CA ARG A 26 10.93 -15.31 -17.83
C ARG A 26 11.25 -13.99 -18.55
N PRO A 27 12.23 -13.96 -19.47
CA PRO A 27 12.51 -12.76 -20.23
C PRO A 27 11.32 -12.41 -21.13
N LEU A 28 10.96 -11.13 -21.17
CA LEU A 28 9.98 -10.58 -22.09
C LEU A 28 10.62 -10.33 -23.48
N PRO A 29 9.82 -10.19 -24.55
CA PRO A 29 10.35 -9.77 -25.84
C PRO A 29 11.19 -8.49 -25.72
N ALA A 30 12.28 -8.41 -26.49
CA ALA A 30 13.18 -7.26 -26.47
C ALA A 30 12.40 -5.96 -26.75
N GLY A 31 12.61 -4.94 -25.92
CA GLY A 31 11.92 -3.65 -26.01
C GLY A 31 10.52 -3.60 -25.38
N THR A 32 10.11 -4.64 -24.66
CA THR A 32 8.86 -4.58 -23.85
C THR A 32 9.05 -3.66 -22.65
N THR A 33 8.04 -2.83 -22.37
CA THR A 33 7.91 -2.07 -21.12
C THR A 33 6.69 -2.57 -20.36
N VAL A 34 6.86 -2.92 -19.09
CA VAL A 34 5.80 -3.36 -18.19
C VAL A 34 5.37 -2.18 -17.33
N ILE A 35 4.10 -1.82 -17.43
CA ILE A 35 3.48 -0.77 -16.62
C ILE A 35 2.44 -1.41 -15.71
N SER A 36 2.61 -1.30 -14.40
CA SER A 36 1.56 -1.64 -13.44
C SER A 36 0.47 -0.58 -13.51
N ALA A 37 -0.72 -0.96 -13.96
CA ALA A 37 -1.86 -0.06 -14.05
C ALA A 37 -2.57 0.13 -12.69
N ASP A 38 -2.20 -0.65 -11.69
CA ASP A 38 -2.84 -0.67 -10.38
C ASP A 38 -1.82 -1.05 -9.30
N SER A 39 -1.24 -0.02 -8.69
CA SER A 39 -0.33 -0.15 -7.56
C SER A 39 -0.84 0.69 -6.40
N HIS A 40 -0.49 0.33 -5.18
CA HIS A 40 -0.88 1.04 -3.97
C HIS A 40 0.29 1.25 -3.01
N TRP A 41 0.17 2.27 -2.16
CA TRP A 41 1.09 2.54 -1.05
C TRP A 41 0.34 2.83 0.26
N LEU A 42 1.03 2.71 1.40
CA LEU A 42 0.49 2.92 2.73
C LEU A 42 0.85 4.33 3.24
N GLU A 43 -0.18 5.11 3.56
CA GLU A 43 -0.01 6.49 4.04
C GLU A 43 0.23 6.53 5.55
N THR A 44 1.39 7.03 5.99
CA THR A 44 1.72 7.07 7.44
C THR A 44 1.35 8.39 8.11
N GLY A 45 1.20 9.48 7.34
CA GLY A 45 0.71 10.78 7.84
C GLY A 45 1.58 11.97 7.44
N GLU A 46 2.40 11.84 6.41
CA GLU A 46 3.37 12.83 5.92
C GLU A 46 2.67 14.11 5.37
N PHE A 47 1.38 14.02 5.08
CA PHE A 47 0.55 15.14 4.62
C PHE A 47 -0.11 15.94 5.75
N ILE A 48 -0.06 15.48 7.01
CA ILE A 48 -0.86 16.05 8.11
C ILE A 48 -0.51 17.52 8.39
N ASP A 49 0.77 17.89 8.27
CA ASP A 49 1.20 19.27 8.48
C ASP A 49 0.66 20.25 7.43
N ARG A 50 0.24 19.74 6.27
CA ARG A 50 -0.41 20.52 5.19
C ARG A 50 -1.91 20.71 5.43
N MET A 51 -2.51 19.96 6.35
CA MET A 51 -3.93 20.11 6.65
C MET A 51 -4.23 21.43 7.39
N PRO A 52 -5.41 22.04 7.15
CA PRO A 52 -5.89 23.17 7.93
C PRO A 52 -5.92 22.85 9.42
N ALA A 53 -5.51 23.81 10.26
CA ALA A 53 -5.39 23.62 11.71
C ALA A 53 -6.66 23.03 12.37
N LYS A 54 -7.85 23.44 11.91
CA LYS A 54 -9.15 22.94 12.41
C LYS A 54 -9.38 21.43 12.21
N TYR A 55 -8.61 20.78 11.35
CA TYR A 55 -8.76 19.36 11.01
C TYR A 55 -7.55 18.50 11.44
N ARG A 56 -6.44 19.09 11.92
CA ARG A 56 -5.22 18.34 12.26
C ARG A 56 -5.41 17.33 13.39
N ASP A 57 -6.27 17.66 14.36
CA ASP A 57 -6.60 16.74 15.46
C ASP A 57 -7.42 15.53 14.99
N ARG A 58 -8.10 15.66 13.84
CA ARG A 58 -8.92 14.63 13.20
C ARG A 58 -8.20 13.98 12.01
N ALA A 59 -6.94 14.32 11.76
CA ALA A 59 -6.23 13.91 10.56
C ALA A 59 -6.08 12.39 10.47
N PRO A 60 -6.12 11.79 9.26
CA PRO A 60 -5.84 10.37 9.09
C PRO A 60 -4.41 10.05 9.51
N ARG A 61 -4.22 8.98 10.30
CA ARG A 61 -2.90 8.60 10.86
C ARG A 61 -2.65 7.12 10.69
N GLY A 62 -1.55 6.78 10.03
CA GLY A 62 -1.06 5.42 9.87
C GLY A 62 0.07 5.14 10.87
N VAL A 63 -0.03 4.05 11.63
CA VAL A 63 1.00 3.65 12.59
C VAL A 63 1.31 2.16 12.49
N PHE A 64 2.60 1.82 12.56
CA PHE A 64 3.05 0.44 12.69
C PHE A 64 3.18 0.07 14.17
N ASN A 65 2.71 -1.13 14.54
CA ASN A 65 3.00 -1.74 15.83
C ASN A 65 3.23 -3.26 15.66
N GLU A 66 3.27 -4.01 16.77
CA GLU A 66 3.53 -5.46 16.79
C GLU A 66 2.50 -6.30 16.00
N ARG A 67 1.32 -5.74 15.68
CA ARG A 67 0.25 -6.37 14.92
C ARG A 67 0.13 -5.80 13.49
N GLY A 68 1.14 -5.06 13.04
CA GLY A 68 1.24 -4.52 11.70
C GLY A 68 0.77 -3.07 11.54
N PHE A 69 0.33 -2.72 10.33
CA PHE A 69 -0.12 -1.36 9.99
C PHE A 69 -1.56 -1.09 10.42
N HIS A 70 -1.77 -0.01 11.15
CA HIS A 70 -3.08 0.45 11.61
C HIS A 70 -3.34 1.86 11.12
N MET A 71 -4.58 2.15 10.74
CA MET A 71 -4.96 3.51 10.36
C MET A 71 -6.20 3.97 11.11
N GLU A 72 -6.09 5.15 11.69
CA GLU A 72 -7.20 5.90 12.28
C GLU A 72 -7.60 7.05 11.35
N ILE A 73 -8.90 7.27 11.19
CA ILE A 73 -9.48 8.38 10.44
C ILE A 73 -10.53 9.02 11.33
N ASP A 74 -10.37 10.31 11.64
CA ASP A 74 -11.32 11.06 12.47
C ASP A 74 -11.62 10.40 13.84
N GLY A 75 -10.59 9.88 14.50
CA GLY A 75 -10.73 9.20 15.79
C GLY A 75 -11.22 7.75 15.70
N GLU A 76 -11.53 7.24 14.51
CA GLU A 76 -12.05 5.89 14.31
C GLU A 76 -11.03 4.97 13.61
N THR A 77 -10.83 3.77 14.15
CA THR A 77 -10.00 2.75 13.47
C THR A 77 -10.67 2.28 12.19
N THR A 78 -9.86 2.10 11.15
CA THR A 78 -10.27 1.51 9.86
C THR A 78 -9.93 0.02 9.76
N ASP A 79 -9.43 -0.58 10.83
CA ASP A 79 -9.07 -1.99 10.85
C ASP A 79 -10.31 -2.88 10.72
N ASN A 80 -10.15 -3.96 9.97
CA ASN A 80 -11.18 -4.98 9.88
C ASN A 80 -10.89 -6.03 10.97
N PRO A 81 -11.72 -6.17 12.01
CA PRO A 81 -11.46 -7.12 13.10
C PRO A 81 -11.45 -8.59 12.64
N ALA A 82 -11.96 -8.89 11.44
CA ALA A 82 -11.92 -10.22 10.85
C ALA A 82 -10.65 -10.51 10.02
N MET A 83 -9.77 -9.51 9.82
CA MET A 83 -8.54 -9.65 9.05
C MET A 83 -7.34 -9.09 9.82
N PRO A 84 -6.24 -9.85 9.96
CA PRO A 84 -5.01 -9.32 10.53
C PRO A 84 -4.46 -8.20 9.66
N SER A 85 -3.95 -7.13 10.29
CA SER A 85 -3.40 -5.97 9.57
C SER A 85 -2.17 -6.34 8.75
N GLU A 86 -1.42 -7.35 9.17
CA GLU A 86 -0.26 -7.90 8.45
C GLU A 86 -0.63 -8.48 7.07
N MET A 87 -1.92 -8.76 6.81
CA MET A 87 -2.38 -9.23 5.50
C MET A 87 -2.35 -8.12 4.44
N ILE A 88 -2.59 -6.89 4.85
CA ILE A 88 -2.67 -5.71 3.97
C ILE A 88 -1.43 -4.80 4.11
N GLU A 89 -0.56 -5.13 5.07
CA GLU A 89 0.82 -4.69 5.12
C GLU A 89 1.63 -5.38 4.02
N GLY A 90 2.46 -4.64 3.32
CA GLY A 90 3.40 -5.17 2.33
C GLY A 90 4.83 -5.16 2.85
N ARG A 91 5.78 -5.27 1.92
CA ARG A 91 7.19 -4.94 2.19
C ARG A 91 7.35 -3.44 2.38
N SER A 92 8.52 -3.01 2.85
CA SER A 92 8.76 -1.59 3.14
C SER A 92 8.65 -0.68 1.91
N GLY A 93 8.82 -1.18 0.68
CA GLY A 93 8.51 -0.42 -0.54
C GLY A 93 7.03 -0.02 -0.68
N MET A 94 6.16 -0.48 0.22
CA MET A 94 4.78 -0.02 0.28
C MET A 94 4.63 1.34 0.97
N TRP A 95 5.60 1.82 1.75
CA TRP A 95 5.57 3.16 2.38
C TRP A 95 6.88 3.94 2.23
N ASP A 96 7.97 3.29 1.81
CA ASP A 96 9.24 3.94 1.48
C ASP A 96 9.42 4.00 -0.03
N ALA A 97 9.29 5.20 -0.59
CA ALA A 97 9.40 5.43 -2.03
C ALA A 97 10.79 5.09 -2.59
N GLY A 98 11.86 5.20 -1.80
CA GLY A 98 13.23 4.87 -2.23
C GLY A 98 13.40 3.37 -2.39
N ILE A 99 12.94 2.59 -1.41
CA ILE A 99 12.95 1.12 -1.48
C ILE A 99 12.04 0.63 -2.62
N ARG A 100 10.86 1.26 -2.78
CA ARG A 100 9.86 0.88 -3.78
C ARG A 100 10.42 0.76 -5.19
N VAL A 101 11.22 1.73 -5.64
CA VAL A 101 11.79 1.76 -6.99
C VAL A 101 12.63 0.51 -7.26
N GLU A 102 13.42 0.06 -6.29
CA GLU A 102 14.22 -1.16 -6.40
C GLU A 102 13.33 -2.40 -6.41
N GLU A 103 12.34 -2.47 -5.52
CA GLU A 103 11.48 -3.64 -5.39
C GLU A 103 10.63 -3.88 -6.64
N ILE A 104 9.99 -2.86 -7.21
CA ILE A 104 9.19 -3.02 -8.43
C ILE A 104 10.07 -3.38 -9.64
N SER A 105 11.29 -2.84 -9.72
CA SER A 105 12.24 -3.19 -10.78
C SER A 105 12.67 -4.65 -10.68
N ARG A 106 12.89 -5.16 -9.46
CA ARG A 106 13.19 -6.59 -9.23
C ARG A 106 12.02 -7.51 -9.57
N GLU A 107 10.79 -7.03 -9.50
CA GLU A 107 9.59 -7.75 -9.95
C GLU A 107 9.37 -7.63 -11.47
N GLY A 108 10.20 -6.88 -12.19
CA GLY A 108 10.11 -6.69 -13.63
C GLY A 108 9.07 -5.66 -14.06
N VAL A 109 8.73 -4.72 -13.17
CA VAL A 109 7.85 -3.58 -13.45
C VAL A 109 8.71 -2.34 -13.71
N ASP A 110 8.54 -1.74 -14.89
CA ASP A 110 9.32 -0.56 -15.30
C ASP A 110 8.70 0.75 -14.79
N GLN A 111 7.37 0.80 -14.73
CA GLN A 111 6.60 1.97 -14.31
C GLN A 111 5.30 1.53 -13.63
N GLU A 112 4.68 2.43 -12.88
CA GLU A 112 3.41 2.17 -12.24
C GLU A 112 2.54 3.41 -12.08
N ILE A 113 1.23 3.16 -11.96
CA ILE A 113 0.26 4.12 -11.47
C ILE A 113 0.02 3.82 -10.00
N LEU A 114 0.38 4.75 -9.13
CA LEU A 114 0.31 4.58 -7.68
C LEU A 114 -0.94 5.26 -7.10
N PHE A 115 -1.79 4.47 -6.46
CA PHE A 115 -3.01 4.90 -5.81
C PHE A 115 -2.87 4.93 -4.28
N PRO A 116 -3.69 5.73 -3.59
CA PRO A 116 -3.83 5.63 -2.14
C PRO A 116 -4.36 4.24 -1.75
N GLN A 117 -3.99 3.72 -0.57
CA GLN A 117 -4.53 2.47 -0.05
C GLN A 117 -5.55 2.70 1.06
N ARG A 118 -5.09 3.22 2.20
CA ARG A 118 -5.91 3.28 3.42
C ARG A 118 -6.59 4.64 3.55
N MET A 119 -5.97 5.69 3.00
CA MET A 119 -6.57 7.02 2.91
C MET A 119 -7.92 7.03 2.17
N LEU A 120 -8.17 6.08 1.25
CA LEU A 120 -9.50 5.93 0.62
C LEU A 120 -10.64 5.74 1.63
N GLY A 121 -10.37 5.32 2.87
CA GLY A 121 -11.35 5.27 3.94
C GLY A 121 -11.98 6.63 4.29
N VAL A 122 -11.28 7.74 4.03
CA VAL A 122 -11.75 9.12 4.30
C VAL A 122 -13.10 9.40 3.63
N ILE A 123 -13.35 8.81 2.44
CA ILE A 123 -14.59 9.05 1.67
C ILE A 123 -15.87 8.63 2.40
N ARG A 124 -15.75 7.84 3.48
CA ARG A 124 -16.88 7.40 4.31
C ARG A 124 -17.32 8.45 5.33
N ASN A 125 -16.53 9.51 5.54
CA ASN A 125 -16.87 10.58 6.46
C ASN A 125 -18.10 11.37 5.93
N LYS A 126 -18.84 12.03 6.83
CA LYS A 126 -20.00 12.86 6.46
C LYS A 126 -19.65 14.33 6.29
N ASP A 127 -18.51 14.76 6.83
CA ASP A 127 -17.97 16.11 6.72
C ASP A 127 -17.20 16.24 5.39
N PHE A 128 -17.88 16.72 4.34
CA PHE A 128 -17.28 16.86 3.01
C PHE A 128 -16.12 17.86 2.98
N ASP A 129 -16.15 18.91 3.82
CA ASP A 129 -15.05 19.87 3.91
C ASP A 129 -13.81 19.22 4.52
N TYR A 130 -13.98 18.31 5.49
CA TYR A 130 -12.90 17.49 6.02
C TYR A 130 -12.35 16.53 4.95
N ILE A 131 -13.22 15.85 4.20
CA ILE A 131 -12.79 14.95 3.11
C ILE A 131 -11.92 15.72 2.12
N GLN A 132 -12.39 16.87 1.65
CA GLN A 132 -11.65 17.69 0.70
C GLN A 132 -10.31 18.14 1.30
N ALA A 133 -10.28 18.59 2.55
CA ALA A 133 -9.04 19.00 3.20
C ALA A 133 -8.00 17.88 3.32
N CYS A 134 -8.43 16.64 3.58
CA CYS A 134 -7.55 15.47 3.57
C CYS A 134 -6.97 15.20 2.17
N MET A 135 -7.84 15.22 1.15
CA MET A 135 -7.44 14.96 -0.25
C MET A 135 -6.51 16.05 -0.77
N ASP A 136 -6.79 17.32 -0.48
CA ASP A 136 -5.95 18.46 -0.87
C ASP A 136 -4.56 18.36 -0.25
N ALA A 137 -4.48 18.07 1.06
CA ALA A 137 -3.20 17.92 1.76
C ALA A 137 -2.39 16.71 1.23
N TYR A 138 -3.06 15.59 0.95
CA TYR A 138 -2.42 14.41 0.35
C TYR A 138 -1.89 14.70 -1.06
N ASN A 139 -2.70 15.37 -1.89
CA ASN A 139 -2.28 15.74 -3.25
C ASN A 139 -1.13 16.75 -3.24
N GLU A 140 -1.12 17.71 -2.31
CA GLU A 140 -0.01 18.66 -2.15
C GLU A 140 1.29 17.97 -1.71
N MET A 141 1.22 16.89 -0.93
CA MET A 141 2.39 16.09 -0.58
C MET A 141 2.94 15.31 -1.78
N LEU A 142 2.09 14.88 -2.71
CA LEU A 142 2.48 14.13 -3.91
C LEU A 142 3.04 15.00 -5.05
N ALA A 143 2.65 16.27 -5.12
CA ALA A 143 3.01 17.21 -6.20
C ALA A 143 4.47 17.68 -6.11
#